data_AF-A0A382K6L9-F1
#
_entry.id   AF-A0A382K6L9-F1
#
_cell.length_a   1.000
_cell.length_b   1.000
_cell.length_c   1.000
_cell.angle_alpha   90.00
_cell.angle_beta   90.00
_cell.angle_gamma   90.00
#
_symmetry.space_group_name_H-M   'P 1'
#
loop_
_entity.id
_entity.type
_entity.pdbx_description
1 polymer ?
#
loop_
_entity_poly.entity_id
_entity_poly.type
_entity_poly.pdbx_seq_one_letter_code
_entity_poly.pdbx_strand_id
1 'polypeptide(L)'
;MIDLSSEIPLLNLALPIGISFYTFQSLSYVIDIYRGSLTPSKTLREYAFFVAFFPPLVAGPILRASQFLPQLREKIEQSHTTARLRQIVIQSSNLKFGLTLMALGFFKKMFFADNIGPLVSNIFSNPIGMESFTIMLGAVAFGIQIY
;
A
#
# COMPACT_ATOMS: atom_id res chain seq x y z
N MET A 1 -24.83 -36.47 25.10
CA MET A 1 -23.55 -35.80 24.86
C MET A 1 -23.57 -35.31 23.43
N ILE A 2 -23.77 -34.01 23.21
CA ILE A 2 -23.72 -33.43 21.85
C ILE A 2 -22.24 -33.18 21.56
N ASP A 3 -21.73 -33.88 20.56
CA ASP A 3 -20.36 -33.80 20.09
C ASP A 3 -20.15 -32.41 19.45
N LEU A 4 -19.40 -31.55 20.13
CA LEU A 4 -19.10 -30.17 19.69
C LEU A 4 -17.88 -30.11 18.75
N SER A 5 -17.57 -31.22 18.08
CA SER A 5 -16.54 -31.34 17.05
C SER A 5 -17.04 -30.90 15.67
N SER A 6 -18.00 -29.96 15.61
CA SER A 6 -18.28 -29.26 14.36
C SER A 6 -17.06 -28.40 14.05
N GLU A 7 -16.18 -28.90 13.19
CA GLU A 7 -15.20 -28.11 12.47
C GLU A 7 -15.93 -26.88 11.94
N ILE A 8 -15.71 -25.72 12.57
CA ILE A 8 -16.22 -24.45 12.06
C ILE A 8 -15.64 -24.37 10.65
N PRO A 9 -16.45 -24.42 9.59
CA PRO A 9 -15.91 -24.35 8.24
C PRO A 9 -15.14 -23.05 8.17
N LEU A 10 -13.82 -23.15 7.99
CA LEU A 10 -12.97 -21.99 7.76
C LEU A 10 -13.60 -21.26 6.59
N LEU A 11 -14.23 -20.12 6.90
CA LEU A 11 -14.82 -19.27 5.90
C LEU A 11 -13.62 -18.83 5.04
N ASN A 12 -13.45 -19.46 3.87
CA ASN A 12 -12.45 -19.11 2.85
C ASN A 12 -12.85 -17.76 2.24
N LEU A 13 -12.92 -16.74 3.10
CA LEU A 13 -13.25 -15.39 2.74
C LEU A 13 -11.96 -14.80 2.18
N ALA A 14 -11.97 -14.54 0.87
CA ALA A 14 -10.90 -13.79 0.23
C ALA A 14 -10.82 -12.42 0.91
N LEU A 15 -9.84 -12.25 1.81
CA LEU A 15 -9.61 -10.98 2.46
C LEU A 15 -9.14 -9.98 1.39
N PRO A 16 -9.77 -8.80 1.29
CA PRO A 16 -9.34 -7.81 0.33
C PRO A 16 -7.92 -7.34 0.67
N ILE A 17 -7.04 -7.43 -0.32
CA ILE A 17 -5.67 -6.94 -0.23
C ILE A 17 -5.72 -5.45 0.16
N GLY A 18 -5.01 -5.08 1.22
CA GLY A 18 -4.93 -3.70 1.69
C GLY A 18 -6.02 -3.28 2.68
N ILE A 19 -6.82 -4.19 3.24
CA ILE A 19 -7.86 -3.85 4.25
C ILE A 19 -7.32 -3.00 5.41
N SER A 20 -6.10 -3.25 5.88
CA SER A 20 -5.45 -2.46 6.93
C SER A 20 -5.28 -0.99 6.51
N PHE A 21 -4.90 -0.73 5.26
CA PHE A 21 -4.76 0.63 4.74
C PHE A 21 -6.11 1.34 4.67
N TYR A 22 -7.16 0.66 4.19
CA TYR A 22 -8.53 1.18 4.20
C TYR A 22 -8.97 1.61 5.60
N THR A 23 -8.73 0.75 6.59
CA THR A 23 -9.07 1.03 7.99
C THR A 23 -8.27 2.22 8.53
N PHE A 24 -6.95 2.27 8.34
CA PHE A 24 -6.14 3.38 8.83
C PHE A 24 -6.47 4.71 8.17
N GLN A 25 -6.75 4.72 6.86
CA GLN A 25 -7.17 5.92 6.15
C GLN A 25 -8.53 6.43 6.64
N SER A 26 -9.50 5.52 6.80
CA SER A 26 -10.84 5.85 7.30
C SER A 26 -10.80 6.36 8.75
N LEU A 27 -10.00 5.71 9.60
CA LEU A 27 -9.81 6.13 10.99
C LEU A 27 -9.12 7.50 11.06
N SER A 28 -8.07 7.70 10.27
CA SER A 28 -7.39 9.01 10.19
C SER A 28 -8.34 10.11 9.75
N TYR A 29 -9.23 9.84 8.79
CA TYR A 29 -10.24 10.80 8.33
C TYR A 29 -11.21 11.20 9.46
N VAL A 30 -11.74 10.22 10.20
CA VAL A 30 -12.66 10.48 11.32
C VAL A 30 -11.96 11.24 12.45
N ILE A 31 -10.72 10.87 12.78
CA ILE A 31 -9.94 11.55 13.82
C ILE A 31 -9.60 13.00 13.42
N ASP A 32 -9.20 13.24 12.17
CA ASP A 32 -8.88 14.59 11.68
C ASP A 32 -10.12 15.51 11.72
N ILE A 33 -11.31 14.98 11.40
CA ILE A 33 -12.57 15.72 11.55
C ILE A 33 -12.87 15.99 13.02
N TYR A 34 -12.74 14.98 13.88
CA TYR A 34 -12.99 15.13 15.32
C TYR A 34 -12.07 16.20 15.95
N ARG A 35 -10.82 16.30 15.50
CA ARG A 35 -9.85 17.31 15.95
C ARG A 35 -10.03 18.69 15.30
N GLY A 36 -10.97 18.84 14.36
CA GLY A 36 -11.18 20.09 13.63
C GLY A 36 -10.06 20.44 12.63
N SER A 37 -9.14 19.53 12.33
CA SER A 37 -8.07 19.75 11.36
C SER A 37 -8.53 19.59 9.90
N LEU A 38 -9.70 18.97 9.70
CA LEU A 38 -10.28 18.71 8.38
C LEU A 38 -11.80 18.93 8.40
N THR A 39 -12.31 19.58 7.36
CA THR A 39 -13.76 19.65 7.11
C THR A 39 -14.26 18.33 6.50
N PRO A 40 -15.38 17.76 6.96
CA PRO A 40 -15.99 16.58 6.36
C PRO A 40 -16.19 16.73 4.85
N SER A 41 -15.99 15.63 4.11
CA SER A 41 -16.31 15.53 2.69
C SER A 41 -17.80 15.79 2.45
N LYS A 42 -18.12 16.58 1.43
CA LYS A 42 -19.50 17.02 1.17
C LYS A 42 -20.32 15.95 0.45
N THR A 43 -19.66 14.99 -0.19
CA THR A 43 -20.30 13.96 -1.00
C THR A 43 -19.66 12.60 -0.77
N LEU A 44 -20.45 11.53 -0.92
CA LEU A 44 -19.94 10.15 -0.85
C LEU A 44 -18.88 9.89 -1.93
N ARG A 45 -19.01 10.51 -3.11
CA ARG A 45 -18.07 10.36 -4.22
C ARG A 45 -16.66 10.85 -3.85
N GLU A 46 -16.56 11.99 -3.18
CA GLU A 46 -15.30 12.54 -2.72
C GLU A 46 -14.61 11.61 -1.72
N TYR A 47 -15.36 11.11 -0.74
CA TYR A 47 -14.87 10.15 0.23
C TYR A 47 -14.47 8.82 -0.41
N ALA A 48 -15.30 8.29 -1.32
CA ALA A 48 -15.02 7.05 -2.04
C ALA A 48 -13.73 7.14 -2.87
N PHE A 49 -13.44 8.29 -3.50
CA PHE A 49 -12.19 8.48 -4.21
C PHE A 49 -10.96 8.54 -3.30
N PHE A 50 -11.10 9.13 -2.11
CA PHE A 50 -10.03 9.13 -1.12
C PHE A 50 -9.72 7.71 -0.64
N VAL A 51 -10.76 6.97 -0.25
CA VAL A 51 -10.63 5.63 0.33
C VAL A 51 -10.23 4.58 -0.72
N ALA A 52 -10.71 4.70 -1.96
CA ALA A 52 -10.38 3.80 -3.05
C ALA A 52 -9.15 4.24 -3.87
N PHE A 53 -8.32 5.16 -3.36
CA PHE A 53 -7.15 5.64 -4.07
C PHE A 53 -6.07 4.54 -4.16
N PHE A 54 -6.03 3.83 -5.28
CA PHE A 54 -5.22 2.62 -5.44
C PHE A 54 -3.69 2.73 -5.28
N PRO A 55 -3.01 3.85 -5.62
CA PRO A 55 -1.55 3.87 -5.60
C PRO A 55 -0.93 3.51 -4.24
N PRO A 56 -1.43 4.01 -3.09
CA PRO A 56 -0.94 3.58 -1.79
C PRO A 56 -1.62 2.34 -1.19
N LEU A 57 -2.71 1.81 -1.78
CA LEU A 57 -3.58 0.83 -1.09
C LEU A 57 -2.90 -0.49 -0.72
N VAL A 58 -1.91 -0.94 -1.48
CA VAL A 58 -1.30 -2.26 -1.30
C VAL A 58 -0.10 -2.20 -0.34
N ALA A 59 0.76 -1.18 -0.46
CA ALA A 59 1.99 -1.06 0.32
C ALA A 59 2.58 0.38 0.31
N GLY A 60 1.75 1.40 0.06
CA GLY A 60 2.25 2.77 0.02
C GLY A 60 2.30 3.45 1.39
N PRO A 61 2.83 4.68 1.47
CA PRO A 61 2.73 5.48 2.68
C PRO A 61 1.25 5.73 3.04
N ILE A 62 0.94 5.71 4.33
CA ILE A 62 -0.43 5.96 4.82
C ILE A 62 -0.83 7.39 4.43
N LEU A 63 -1.85 7.51 3.58
CA LEU A 63 -2.36 8.78 3.08
C LEU A 63 -3.12 9.52 4.19
N ARG A 64 -2.77 10.79 4.43
CA ARG A 64 -3.55 11.66 5.33
C ARG A 64 -4.64 12.39 4.57
N ALA A 65 -5.88 12.28 5.05
CA ALA A 65 -7.03 12.93 4.45
C ALA A 65 -6.88 14.47 4.42
N SER A 66 -6.34 15.05 5.49
CA SER A 66 -6.05 16.49 5.61
C SER A 66 -5.15 17.04 4.51
N GLN A 67 -4.22 16.25 3.98
CA GLN A 67 -3.30 16.67 2.91
C GLN A 67 -3.85 16.33 1.52
N PHE A 68 -4.52 15.19 1.38
CA PHE A 68 -4.95 14.69 0.08
C PHE A 68 -6.30 15.25 -0.40
N LEU A 69 -7.28 15.38 0.49
CA LEU A 69 -8.62 15.86 0.10
C LEU A 69 -8.62 17.26 -0.51
N PRO A 70 -7.86 18.26 -0.01
CA PRO A 70 -7.76 19.56 -0.66
C PRO A 70 -7.23 19.48 -2.09
N GLN A 71 -6.17 18.68 -2.32
CA GLN A 71 -5.59 18.46 -3.65
C GLN A 71 -6.57 17.73 -4.59
N LEU A 72 -7.32 16.78 -4.04
CA LEU A 72 -8.35 16.07 -4.79
C LEU A 72 -9.49 17.02 -5.19
N ARG A 73 -9.95 17.88 -4.28
CA ARG A 73 -11.00 18.89 -4.53
C ARG A 73 -10.58 19.85 -5.64
N GLU A 74 -9.39 20.43 -5.54
CA GLU A 74 -8.86 21.34 -6.57
C GLU A 74 -8.87 20.67 -7.95
N LYS A 75 -8.45 19.40 -8.03
CA LYS A 75 -8.38 18.64 -9.29
C LYS A 75 -9.74 18.20 -9.82
N ILE A 76 -10.73 18.01 -8.95
CA ILE A 76 -12.13 17.74 -9.33
C ILE A 76 -12.81 19.00 -9.84
N GLU A 77 -12.64 20.15 -9.16
CA GLU A 77 -13.24 21.42 -9.56
C GLU A 77 -12.70 21.90 -10.90
N GLN A 78 -11.38 21.84 -11.11
CA GLN A 78 -10.75 22.11 -12.42
C GLN A 78 -11.25 21.16 -13.53
N SER A 79 -11.76 19.97 -13.18
CA SER A 79 -12.34 19.03 -14.15
C SER A 79 -13.65 19.49 -14.75
N HIS A 80 -14.45 20.24 -13.99
CA HIS A 80 -15.80 20.62 -14.40
C HIS A 80 -15.81 21.75 -15.43
N THR A 81 -14.72 22.53 -15.51
CA THR A 81 -14.63 23.69 -16.41
C THR A 81 -14.23 23.33 -17.85
N THR A 82 -13.72 22.11 -18.12
CA THR A 82 -13.25 21.71 -19.45
C THR A 82 -13.82 20.35 -19.86
N ALA A 83 -14.93 20.36 -20.61
CA ALA A 83 -15.61 19.17 -21.15
C ALA A 83 -14.90 18.51 -22.35
N ARG A 84 -13.59 18.71 -22.53
CA ARG A 84 -12.81 18.07 -23.60
C ARG A 84 -11.74 17.17 -23.00
N LEU A 85 -11.56 16.00 -23.61
CA LEU A 85 -10.59 14.95 -23.29
C LEU A 85 -9.29 15.57 -22.76
N ARG A 86 -9.06 15.37 -21.46
CA ARG A 86 -8.00 16.00 -20.67
C ARG A 86 -6.64 15.77 -21.31
N GLN A 87 -5.99 16.83 -21.75
CA GLN A 87 -4.55 16.88 -21.75
C GLN A 87 -4.12 16.71 -20.30
N ILE A 88 -3.63 15.52 -19.94
CA ILE A 88 -2.93 15.31 -18.68
C ILE A 88 -1.84 16.37 -18.70
N VAL A 89 -1.97 17.43 -17.90
CA VAL A 89 -0.90 18.43 -17.74
C VAL A 89 0.18 17.72 -16.94
N ILE A 90 0.95 16.92 -17.66
CA ILE A 90 2.13 16.26 -17.16
C ILE A 90 3.16 17.37 -17.01
N GLN A 91 3.35 17.83 -15.78
CA GLN A 91 4.52 18.63 -15.48
C GLN A 91 5.74 17.73 -15.73
N SER A 92 6.56 18.12 -16.72
CA SER A 92 7.67 17.30 -17.22
C SER A 92 8.67 16.94 -16.11
N SER A 93 8.81 17.79 -15.08
CA SER A 93 9.59 17.51 -13.87
C SER A 93 9.04 16.33 -13.06
N ASN A 94 7.73 16.30 -12.78
CA ASN A 94 7.12 15.29 -11.92
C ASN A 94 7.08 13.93 -12.63
N LEU A 95 6.90 13.93 -13.95
CA LEU A 95 6.97 12.69 -14.73
C LEU A 95 8.38 12.11 -14.73
N LYS A 96 9.40 12.94 -14.99
CA LYS A 96 10.80 12.50 -14.95
C LYS A 96 11.14 11.93 -13.57
N PHE A 97 10.75 12.64 -12.51
CA PHE A 97 10.98 12.18 -11.14
C PHE A 97 10.27 10.85 -10.85
N GLY A 98 9.00 10.72 -11.23
CA GLY A 98 8.24 9.48 -11.07
C GLY A 98 8.86 8.30 -11.83
N LEU A 99 9.27 8.51 -13.09
CA LEU A 99 9.97 7.50 -13.89
C LEU A 99 11.31 7.09 -13.28
N THR A 100 12.10 8.06 -12.79
CA THR A 100 13.36 7.76 -12.11
C THR A 100 13.13 6.92 -10.85
N LEU A 101 12.15 7.27 -10.02
CA LEU A 101 11.80 6.50 -8.82
C LEU A 101 11.30 5.09 -9.18
N MET A 102 10.47 4.96 -10.21
CA MET A 102 10.03 3.66 -10.70
C MET A 102 11.22 2.82 -11.17
N ALA A 103 12.09 3.37 -12.02
CA ALA A 103 13.28 2.67 -12.51
C ALA A 103 14.21 2.21 -11.38
N LEU A 104 14.44 3.06 -10.37
CA LEU A 104 15.25 2.72 -9.20
C LEU A 104 14.59 1.64 -8.34
N GLY A 105 13.28 1.73 -8.13
CA GLY A 105 12.52 0.70 -7.41
C GLY A 105 12.54 -0.65 -8.13
N PHE A 106 12.35 -0.65 -9.46
CA PHE A 106 12.48 -1.85 -10.29
C PHE A 106 13.87 -2.45 -10.21
N PHE A 107 14.92 -1.63 -10.27
CA PHE A 107 16.30 -2.10 -10.14
C PHE A 107 16.53 -2.79 -8.80
N LYS A 108 16.13 -2.15 -7.69
CA LYS A 108 16.26 -2.76 -6.34
C LYS A 108 15.53 -4.10 -6.25
N LYS A 109 14.30 -4.16 -6.76
CA LYS A 109 13.48 -5.36 -6.70
C LYS A 109 14.08 -6.50 -7.54
N MET A 110 14.33 -6.25 -8.82
CA MET A 110 14.76 -7.29 -9.76
C MET A 110 16.20 -7.75 -9.52
N PHE A 111 17.11 -6.86 -9.13
CA PHE A 111 18.53 -7.23 -8.96
C PHE A 111 18.86 -7.71 -7.56
N PHE A 112 18.27 -7.15 -6.51
CA PHE A 112 18.60 -7.53 -5.13
C PHE A 112 17.54 -8.46 -4.54
N ALA A 113 16.30 -7.98 -4.41
CA ALA A 113 15.27 -8.72 -3.69
C ALA A 113 14.95 -10.08 -4.36
N ASP A 114 14.75 -10.10 -5.68
CA ASP A 114 14.36 -11.30 -6.42
C ASP A 114 15.51 -12.33 -6.51
N ASN A 115 16.78 -11.89 -6.52
CA ASN A 115 17.94 -12.80 -6.52
C ASN A 115 18.26 -13.37 -5.13
N ILE A 116 18.04 -12.59 -4.07
CA ILE A 116 18.28 -13.02 -2.68
C ILE A 116 17.13 -13.88 -2.17
N GLY A 117 15.91 -13.69 -2.68
CA GLY A 117 14.71 -14.40 -2.23
C GLY A 117 14.82 -15.92 -2.21
N PRO A 118 15.29 -16.60 -3.27
CA PRO A 118 15.46 -18.05 -3.27
C PRO A 118 16.46 -18.54 -2.21
N LEU A 119 17.58 -17.82 -2.03
CA LEU A 119 18.59 -18.13 -1.02
C LEU A 119 17.96 -18.10 0.38
N VAL A 120 17.24 -17.00 0.68
CA VAL A 120 16.58 -16.80 1.96
C VAL A 120 15.49 -17.85 2.21
N SER A 121 14.65 -18.11 1.21
CA SER A 121 13.59 -19.11 1.30
C SER A 121 14.14 -20.50 1.61
N ASN A 122 15.25 -20.89 0.98
CA ASN A 122 15.88 -22.19 1.23
C ASN A 122 16.40 -22.31 2.67
N ILE A 123 17.03 -21.26 3.20
CA ILE A 123 17.56 -21.24 4.57
C ILE A 123 16.41 -21.31 5.60
N PHE A 124 15.32 -20.56 5.40
CA PHE A 124 14.20 -20.54 6.34
C PHE A 124 13.25 -21.74 6.24
N SER A 125 13.26 -22.47 5.12
CA SER A 125 12.38 -23.65 4.94
C SER A 125 12.86 -24.88 5.72
N ASN A 126 14.17 -25.08 5.88
CA ASN A 126 14.73 -26.21 6.64
C ASN A 126 15.89 -25.76 7.55
N PRO A 127 15.63 -24.99 8.61
CA PRO A 127 16.68 -24.44 9.48
C PRO A 127 17.40 -25.49 10.35
N ILE A 128 16.78 -26.65 10.55
CA ILE A 128 17.26 -27.69 11.47
C ILE A 128 18.41 -28.46 10.83
N GLY A 129 19.60 -28.38 11.43
CA GLY A 129 20.81 -29.06 10.95
C GLY A 129 21.75 -28.20 10.10
N MET A 130 21.42 -26.93 9.86
CA MET A 130 22.33 -25.97 9.23
C MET A 130 23.31 -25.36 10.24
N GLU A 131 24.48 -24.98 9.73
CA GLU A 131 25.49 -24.25 10.49
C GLU A 131 24.93 -22.90 10.99
N SER A 132 25.26 -22.55 12.24
CA SER A 132 24.79 -21.30 12.86
C SER A 132 25.18 -20.05 12.06
N PHE A 133 26.34 -20.07 11.40
CA PHE A 133 26.77 -18.97 10.53
C PHE A 133 25.85 -18.78 9.32
N THR A 134 25.38 -19.87 8.72
CA THR A 134 24.46 -19.85 7.57
C THR A 134 23.11 -19.24 7.95
N ILE A 135 22.61 -19.54 9.16
CA ILE A 135 21.36 -18.96 9.67
C ILE A 135 21.51 -17.45 9.91
N MET A 136 22.63 -17.02 10.48
CA MET A 136 22.92 -15.59 10.70
C MET A 136 23.04 -14.83 9.36
N LEU A 137 23.72 -15.42 8.38
CA LEU A 137 23.79 -14.89 7.02
C LEU A 137 22.40 -14.79 6.39
N GLY A 138 21.55 -15.82 6.55
CA GLY A 138 20.17 -15.84 6.08
C GLY A 138 19.31 -14.72 6.69
N ALA A 139 19.50 -14.43 7.98
CA ALA A 139 18.81 -13.33 8.65
C ALA A 139 19.21 -11.95 8.09
N VAL A 140 20.51 -11.74 7.84
CA VAL A 140 21.00 -10.50 7.21
C VAL A 140 20.49 -10.38 5.77
N ALA A 141 20.54 -11.48 5.01
CA ALA A 141 20.05 -11.54 3.64
C ALA A 141 18.54 -11.26 3.55
N PHE A 142 17.74 -11.75 4.49
CA PHE A 142 16.32 -11.42 4.60
C PHE A 142 16.08 -9.94 4.90
N GLY A 143 16.91 -9.33 5.76
CA GLY A 143 16.88 -7.89 5.98
C GLY A 143 17.12 -7.09 4.70
N ILE A 144 18.09 -7.50 3.87
CA ILE A 144 18.37 -6.89 2.57
C ILE A 144 17.22 -7.14 1.58
N GLN A 145 16.60 -8.31 1.60
CA GLN A 145 15.48 -8.65 0.73
C GLN A 145 14.24 -7.78 0.98
N ILE A 146 13.96 -7.45 2.25
CA ILE A 146 12.79 -6.64 2.64
C ILE A 146 13.01 -5.14 2.38
N TYR A 147 14.26 -4.67 2.41
CA TYR A 147 14.63 -3.27 2.28
C TYR A 147 14.57 -2.75 0.82
#